data_AF-A0A382HHW0-F1
#
_entry.id   AF-A0A382HHW0-F1
#
_cell.length_a   1.000
_cell.length_b   1.000
_cell.length_c   1.000
_cell.angle_alpha   90.00
_cell.angle_beta   90.00
_cell.angle_gamma   90.00
#
_symmetry.space_group_name_H-M   'P 1'
#
loop_
_entity.id
_entity.type
_entity.pdbx_description
1 polymer ?
#
loop_
_entity_poly.entity_id
_entity_poly.type
_entity_poly.pdbx_seq_one_letter_code
_entity_poly.pdbx_strand_id
1 'polypeptide(L)'
;MSTIGKYAKPNAIISSSSSGLLPTRIYSKCKNPARTMIGHPFNPVYMCPGVELVPGKKTKKYFLNKANKFYKSISMNPIMVKKELP
;
A
#
# COMPACT_ATOMS: atom_id res chain seq x y z
N MET A 1 -13.92 -0.90 0.72
CA MET A 1 -12.96 -1.73 1.48
C MET A 1 -13.50 -2.42 2.74
N SER A 2 -14.81 -2.43 3.00
CA SER A 2 -15.36 -3.19 4.14
C SER A 2 -15.34 -4.70 3.89
N THR A 3 -15.70 -5.15 2.68
CA THR A 3 -15.75 -6.57 2.29
C THR A 3 -14.37 -7.24 2.34
N ILE A 4 -13.37 -6.65 1.66
CA ILE A 4 -11.99 -7.14 1.66
C ILE A 4 -11.42 -7.10 3.09
N GLY A 5 -11.67 -6.03 3.85
CA GLY A 5 -11.23 -5.92 5.24
C GLY A 5 -11.82 -7.01 6.15
N LYS A 6 -13.08 -7.42 5.89
CA LYS A 6 -13.80 -8.44 6.67
C LYS A 6 -13.27 -9.86 6.40
N TYR A 7 -13.00 -10.21 5.14
CA TYR A 7 -12.65 -11.58 4.76
C TYR A 7 -11.13 -11.82 4.61
N ALA A 8 -10.32 -10.76 4.44
CA ALA A 8 -8.88 -10.92 4.35
C ALA A 8 -8.27 -11.34 5.69
N LYS A 9 -7.27 -12.23 5.63
CA LYS A 9 -6.50 -12.68 6.81
C LYS A 9 -6.00 -11.47 7.63
N PRO A 10 -5.93 -11.58 8.97
CA PRO A 10 -5.45 -10.52 9.85
C PRO A 10 -4.11 -9.90 9.42
N ASN A 11 -3.21 -10.75 8.91
CA ASN A 11 -1.82 -10.43 8.54
C ASN A 11 -1.61 -10.14 7.04
N ALA A 12 -2.67 -10.12 6.24
CA ALA A 12 -2.60 -9.81 4.82
C ALA A 12 -2.48 -8.30 4.59
N ILE A 13 -1.55 -7.90 3.73
CA ILE A 13 -1.43 -6.50 3.29
C ILE A 13 -2.52 -6.25 2.24
N ILE A 14 -3.21 -5.11 2.36
CA ILE A 14 -4.18 -4.65 1.36
C ILE A 14 -3.57 -3.42 0.69
N SER A 15 -3.24 -3.54 -0.58
CA SER A 15 -2.66 -2.47 -1.38
C SER A 15 -3.62 -2.04 -2.49
N SER A 16 -3.61 -0.76 -2.83
CA SER A 16 -4.31 -0.19 -3.98
C SER A 16 -3.28 0.42 -4.93
N SER A 17 -3.50 0.32 -6.23
CA SER A 17 -2.63 0.91 -7.27
C SER A 17 -3.08 2.31 -7.71
N SER A 18 -3.97 2.95 -6.94
CA SER A 18 -4.48 4.28 -7.24
C SER A 18 -3.35 5.32 -7.30
N SER A 19 -3.36 6.18 -8.32
CA SER A 19 -2.37 7.25 -8.53
C SER A 19 -2.68 8.57 -7.80
N GLY A 20 -3.95 8.87 -7.49
CA GLY A 20 -4.34 10.20 -6.96
C GLY A 20 -5.33 10.23 -5.80
N LEU A 21 -5.81 9.06 -5.35
CA LEU A 21 -6.71 8.99 -4.19
C LEU A 21 -5.92 8.76 -2.91
N LEU A 22 -6.25 9.52 -1.86
CA LEU A 22 -5.61 9.39 -0.56
C LEU A 22 -5.91 8.01 0.07
N PRO A 23 -4.89 7.30 0.61
CA PRO A 23 -5.10 6.01 1.29
C PRO A 23 -6.17 6.13 2.40
N THR A 24 -6.15 7.24 3.14
CA THR A 24 -7.09 7.47 4.23
C THR A 24 -8.55 7.56 3.76
N ARG A 25 -8.80 8.02 2.52
CA ARG A 25 -10.15 8.00 1.93
C ARG A 25 -10.53 6.59 1.48
N ILE A 26 -9.64 5.89 0.78
CA ILE A 26 -9.87 4.53 0.24
C ILE A 26 -10.20 3.53 1.38
N TYR A 27 -9.48 3.63 2.49
CA TYR A 27 -9.55 2.66 3.59
C TYR A 27 -10.39 3.12 4.78
N SER A 28 -11.11 4.24 4.67
CA SER A 28 -11.99 4.79 5.72
C SER A 28 -12.98 3.77 6.28
N LYS A 29 -13.57 2.93 5.43
CA LYS A 29 -14.53 1.87 5.79
C LYS A 29 -13.88 0.49 6.05
N CYS A 30 -12.55 0.42 6.20
CA CYS A 30 -11.84 -0.83 6.48
C CYS A 30 -11.79 -1.09 7.99
N LYS A 31 -12.20 -2.29 8.44
CA LYS A 31 -12.19 -2.67 9.88
C LYS A 31 -10.78 -2.72 10.49
N ASN A 32 -9.75 -2.96 9.66
CA ASN A 32 -8.35 -2.99 10.10
C ASN A 32 -7.45 -2.19 9.14
N PRO A 33 -7.41 -0.85 9.27
CA PRO A 33 -6.62 0.01 8.40
C PRO A 33 -5.11 -0.05 8.71
N ALA A 34 -4.68 -0.78 9.75
CA ALA A 34 -3.26 -0.88 10.10
C ALA A 34 -2.40 -1.55 9.01
N ARG A 35 -3.03 -2.38 8.16
CA ARG A 35 -2.37 -3.19 7.11
C ARG A 35 -2.64 -2.68 5.68
N THR A 36 -3.26 -1.51 5.56
CA THR A 36 -3.64 -0.94 4.27
C THR A 36 -2.62 0.10 3.80
N MET A 37 -2.33 0.16 2.51
CA MET A 37 -1.44 1.16 1.90
C MET A 37 -1.75 1.36 0.42
N ILE A 38 -1.10 2.32 -0.22
CA ILE A 38 -1.04 2.41 -1.68
C ILE A 38 0.32 1.89 -2.14
N GLY A 39 0.30 1.11 -3.22
CA GLY A 39 1.47 0.64 -3.95
C GLY A 39 1.28 1.07 -5.39
N HIS A 40 1.68 2.31 -5.69
CA HIS A 40 1.49 2.92 -7.00
C HIS A 40 2.69 2.60 -7.89
N PRO A 41 2.53 1.78 -8.94
CA PRO A 41 3.62 1.43 -9.83
C PRO A 41 3.85 2.52 -10.88
N PHE A 42 5.09 2.65 -11.36
CA PHE A 42 5.41 3.55 -12.46
C PHE A 42 5.00 2.92 -13.79
N ASN A 43 4.41 3.71 -14.68
CA ASN A 43 4.00 3.24 -16.00
C ASN A 43 5.12 3.55 -17.03
N PRO A 44 5.61 2.58 -17.82
CA PRO A 44 5.24 1.17 -17.88
C PRO A 44 5.95 0.29 -16.82
N VAL A 45 5.17 -0.51 -16.09
CA VAL A 45 5.60 -1.25 -14.89
C VAL A 45 6.76 -2.23 -15.14
N TYR A 46 6.82 -2.79 -16.34
CA TYR A 46 7.83 -3.78 -16.72
C TYR A 46 9.16 -3.15 -17.18
N MET A 47 9.18 -1.85 -17.52
CA MET A 47 10.42 -1.12 -17.83
C MET A 47 10.89 -0.26 -16.66
N CYS A 48 9.95 0.29 -15.88
CA CYS A 48 10.21 1.14 -14.74
C CYS A 48 9.79 0.43 -13.45
N PRO A 49 10.70 -0.27 -12.74
CA PRO A 49 10.37 -1.07 -11.57
C PRO A 49 10.00 -0.23 -10.32
N GLY A 50 9.78 1.08 -10.47
CA GLY A 50 9.44 1.98 -9.38
C GLY A 50 8.06 1.68 -8.81
N VAL A 51 7.96 1.54 -7.49
CA VAL A 51 6.67 1.41 -6.79
C VAL A 51 6.65 2.33 -5.59
N GLU A 52 5.73 3.28 -5.56
CA GLU A 52 5.55 4.17 -4.41
C GLU A 52 4.67 3.49 -3.35
N LEU A 53 5.25 3.30 -2.17
CA LEU A 53 4.55 2.80 -1.00
C LEU A 53 4.09 3.98 -0.15
N VAL A 54 2.80 4.31 -0.26
CA VAL A 54 2.19 5.42 0.49
C VAL A 54 1.40 4.87 1.67
N PRO A 55 1.81 5.18 2.92
CA PRO A 55 1.04 4.82 4.11
C PRO A 55 -0.20 5.70 4.26
N GLY A 56 -1.28 5.13 4.81
CA GLY A 56 -2.37 5.92 5.38
C GLY A 56 -2.08 6.30 6.83
N LYS A 57 -2.90 7.19 7.41
CA LYS A 57 -2.71 7.68 8.80
C LYS A 57 -2.62 6.59 9.86
N LYS A 58 -3.31 5.46 9.64
CA LYS A 58 -3.39 4.34 10.59
C LYS A 58 -2.46 3.17 10.24
N THR A 59 -1.72 3.25 9.14
CA THR A 59 -0.87 2.15 8.67
C THR A 59 0.32 1.94 9.61
N LYS A 60 0.55 0.71 10.05
CA LYS A 60 1.69 0.37 10.90
C LYS A 60 2.95 0.18 10.06
N LYS A 61 4.09 0.70 10.55
CA LYS A 61 5.42 0.54 9.93
C LYS A 61 5.80 -0.92 9.66
N TYR A 62 5.35 -1.84 10.51
CA TYR A 62 5.54 -3.29 10.30
C TYR A 62 5.05 -3.76 8.93
N PHE A 63 3.84 -3.33 8.51
CA PHE A 63 3.28 -3.72 7.23
C PHE A 63 3.97 -3.02 6.06
N LEU A 64 4.42 -1.77 6.22
CA LEU A 64 5.22 -1.06 5.21
C LEU A 64 6.55 -1.79 4.96
N ASN A 65 7.25 -2.19 6.02
CA ASN A 65 8.50 -2.92 5.90
C ASN A 65 8.29 -4.29 5.21
N LYS A 66 7.18 -4.96 5.51
CA LYS A 66 6.82 -6.22 4.86
C LYS A 66 6.49 -6.02 3.37
N ALA A 67 5.77 -4.96 3.01
CA ALA A 67 5.52 -4.59 1.61
C ALA A 67 6.83 -4.27 0.87
N ASN A 68 7.70 -3.45 1.48
CA ASN A 68 9.03 -3.12 0.94
C ASN A 68 9.85 -4.39 0.62
N LYS A 69 9.90 -5.35 1.56
CA LYS A 69 10.56 -6.65 1.33
C LYS A 69 9.92 -7.44 0.18
N PHE A 70 8.59 -7.46 0.12
CA PHE A 70 7.87 -8.15 -0.94
C PHE A 70 8.18 -7.55 -2.33
N TYR A 71 8.10 -6.23 -2.49
CA TYR A 71 8.39 -5.58 -3.77
C TYR A 71 9.85 -5.80 -4.19
N LYS A 72 10.81 -5.71 -3.26
CA LYS A 72 12.21 -6.05 -3.56
C LYS A 72 12.39 -7.51 -4.02
N SER A 73 11.61 -8.45 -3.46
CA SER A 73 11.70 -9.87 -3.83
C SER A 73 11.22 -10.17 -5.25
N ILE A 74 10.40 -9.29 -5.84
CA ILE A 74 9.91 -9.40 -7.22
C ILE A 74 10.65 -8.44 -8.16
N SER A 75 11.89 -8.06 -7.82
CA SER A 75 12.74 -7.15 -8.59
C SER A 75 12.17 -5.74 -8.80
N MET A 76 11.23 -5.32 -7.95
CA MET A 76 10.73 -3.95 -7.93
C MET A 76 11.59 -3.06 -7.02
N ASN A 77 11.61 -1.76 -7.30
CA ASN A 77 12.27 -0.73 -6.52
C ASN A 77 11.23 0.08 -5.71
N PRO A 78 10.87 -0.36 -4.50
CA PRO A 78 9.91 0.34 -3.65
C PRO A 78 10.47 1.64 -3.07
N ILE A 79 9.73 2.72 -3.23
CA ILE A 79 10.00 4.05 -2.67
C ILE A 79 9.05 4.26 -1.50
N MET A 80 9.58 4.35 -0.28
CA MET A 80 8.75 4.57 0.91
C MET A 80 8.42 6.06 1.08
N VAL A 81 7.15 6.41 0.87
CA VAL A 81 6.68 7.78 1.06
C VAL A 81 6.42 8.04 2.54
N LYS A 82 6.91 9.15 3.09
CA LYS A 82 6.84 9.45 4.53
C LYS A 82 5.43 9.81 5.01
N LYS A 83 4.62 10.46 4.17
CA LYS A 83 3.25 10.90 4.46
C LYS A 83 2.42 10.86 3.18
N GLU A 84 1.11 10.63 3.32
CA GLU A 84 0.18 10.93 2.23
C GLU A 84 0.27 12.45 1.93
N LEU A 85 0.53 12.79 0.66
CA LEU A 85 0.56 14.16 0.17
C LEU A 85 -0.79 14.46 -0.51
N PRO A 86 -1.40 15.63 -0.25
CA PRO A 86 -2.59 16.09 -0.97
C PRO A 86 -2.28 16.46 -2.42
#